data_AF-A0A524HTB2-F1
#
_entry.id   AF-A0A524HTB2-F1
#
_cell.length_a   1.000
_cell.length_b   1.000
_cell.length_c   1.000
_cell.angle_alpha   90.00
_cell.angle_beta   90.00
_cell.angle_gamma   90.00
#
_symmetry.space_group_name_H-M   'P 1'
#
loop_
_entity.id
_entity.type
_entity.pdbx_description
1 polymer ?
#
loop_
_entity_poly.entity_id
_entity_poly.type
_entity_poly.pdbx_seq_one_letter_code
_entity_poly.pdbx_strand_id
1 'polypeptide(L)' 'QGTGIGLPLSRRLARVLGGKLWAENRPSGAGARFVLELPQVRRGVDLASS' A
#
# COMPACT_ATOMS: atom_id res chain seq x y z
N GLN A 1 -13.00 11.49 -18.45
CA GLN A 1 -12.01 10.54 -19.00
C GLN A 1 -10.80 10.54 -18.06
N GLY A 2 -10.73 9.60 -17.11
CA GLY A 2 -9.55 9.48 -16.25
C GLY A 2 -8.46 8.73 -17.01
N THR A 3 -7.26 9.28 -17.11
CA THR A 3 -6.13 8.74 -17.89
C THR A 3 -5.58 7.39 -17.38
N GLY A 4 -6.22 6.76 -16.38
CA GLY A 4 -5.75 5.51 -15.78
C GLY A 4 -4.47 5.64 -14.94
N ILE A 5 -3.98 6.87 -14.70
CA ILE A 5 -2.67 7.11 -14.07
C ILE A 5 -2.63 6.86 -12.56
N GLY A 6 -3.79 6.82 -11.89
CA GLY A 6 -3.86 6.73 -10.43
C GLY A 6 -3.18 5.48 -9.87
N LEU A 7 -3.52 4.30 -10.42
CA LEU A 7 -2.95 3.05 -9.94
C LEU A 7 -1.45 2.90 -10.25
N PRO A 8 -0.95 3.23 -11.45
CA PRO A 8 0.49 3.27 -11.72
C PRO A 8 1.28 4.21 -10.80
N LEU A 9 0.77 5.44 -10.57
CA LEU A 9 1.42 6.40 -9.69
C LEU A 9 1.46 5.89 -8.24
N SER A 10 0.33 5.44 -7.70
CA SER A 10 0.27 4.91 -6.34
C SER A 10 1.16 3.68 -6.16
N ARG A 11 1.31 2.83 -7.20
CA ARG A 11 2.23 1.69 -7.17
C ARG A 11 3.69 2.12 -7.10
N ARG A 12 4.05 3.20 -7.79
CA ARG A 12 5.38 3.79 -7.69
C ARG A 12 5.63 4.32 -6.28
N LEU A 13 4.68 5.05 -5.70
CA LEU A 13 4.79 5.58 -4.33
C LEU A 13 4.94 4.47 -3.29
N ALA A 14 4.12 3.41 -3.37
CA ALA A 14 4.24 2.26 -2.47
C ALA A 14 5.64 1.64 -2.52
N ARG A 15 6.22 1.49 -3.72
CA ARG A 15 7.60 0.98 -3.89
C ARG A 15 8.65 1.91 -3.27
N VAL A 16 8.51 3.22 -3.45
CA VAL A 16 9.41 4.22 -2.84
C VAL A 16 9.37 4.13 -1.31
N LEU A 17 8.19 3.84 -0.73
CA LEU A 17 8.01 3.63 0.70
C LEU A 17 8.43 2.23 1.20
N GLY A 18 9.07 1.42 0.34
CA GLY A 18 9.49 0.04 0.69
C GLY A 18 8.35 -0.97 0.75
N GLY A 19 7.19 -0.64 0.18
CA GLY A 19 5.99 -1.47 0.18
C GLY A 19 5.53 -1.90 -1.22
N LYS A 20 4.27 -2.37 -1.29
CA LYS A 20 3.64 -2.91 -2.49
C LYS A 20 2.17 -2.48 -2.59
N LEU A 21 1.69 -2.24 -3.81
CA LEU A 21 0.29 -1.96 -4.10
C LEU A 21 -0.18 -2.75 -5.32
N TRP A 22 -1.28 -3.49 -5.17
CA TRP A 22 -1.94 -4.23 -6.25
C TRP A 22 -3.46 -4.15 -6.16
N ALA A 23 -4.12 -4.60 -7.22
CA ALA A 23 -5.57 -4.67 -7.32
C ALA A 23 -5.98 -6.12 -7.58
N GLU A 24 -7.07 -6.53 -6.96
CA GLU A 24 -7.69 -7.85 -7.10
C GLU A 24 -9.17 -7.65 -7.48
N ASN A 25 -9.67 -8.55 -8.32
CA ASN A 25 -11.11 -8.65 -8.54
C ASN A 25 -11.76 -9.20 -7.27
N ARG A 26 -12.91 -8.64 -6.88
CA ARG A 26 -13.69 -9.23 -5.79
C ARG A 26 -14.29 -10.55 -6.26
N PRO A 27 -14.35 -11.60 -5.41
CA PRO A 27 -14.95 -12.89 -5.78
C PRO A 27 -16.40 -12.77 -6.26
N SER A 28 -17.14 -11.75 -5.80
CA SER A 28 -18.51 -11.46 -6.21
C SER A 28 -18.63 -10.79 -7.60
N GLY A 29 -17.53 -10.49 -8.28
CA GLY A 29 -17.50 -9.84 -9.60
C GLY A 29 -17.87 -8.36 -9.61
N ALA A 30 -18.35 -7.81 -8.48
CA ALA A 30 -18.71 -6.40 -8.35
C ALA A 30 -17.63 -5.60 -7.62
N GLY A 31 -17.16 -4.53 -8.26
CA GLY A 31 -16.17 -3.61 -7.70
C GLY A 31 -14.73 -4.14 -7.70
N ALA A 32 -13.83 -3.38 -7.08
CA ALA A 32 -12.41 -3.69 -7.01
C ALA A 32 -11.91 -3.70 -5.56
N ARG A 33 -10.91 -4.54 -5.27
CA ARG A 33 -10.15 -4.50 -4.01
C ARG A 33 -8.73 -4.03 -4.32
N PHE A 34 -8.26 -3.02 -3.60
CA PHE A 34 -6.87 -2.58 -3.65
C PHE A 34 -6.19 -2.95 -2.33
N VAL A 35 -4.98 -3.50 -2.40
CA VAL A 35 -4.22 -3.93 -1.24
C VAL A 35 -2.89 -3.20 -1.22
N LEU A 36 -2.64 -2.47 -0.12
CA LEU A 36 -1.41 -1.74 0.14
C LEU A 36 -0.69 -2.40 1.32
N GLU A 37 0.55 -2.82 1.09
CA GLU A 37 1.45 -3.36 2.09
C GLU A 37 2.58 -2.34 2.31
N LEU A 38 2.87 -1.98 3.56
CA LEU A 38 3.93 -1.04 3.93
C LEU A 38 4.72 -1.58 5.14
N PRO A 39 6.03 -1.28 5.24
CA PRO A 39 6.79 -1.57 6.45
C PRO A 39 6.19 -0.91 7.69
N GLN A 40 6.09 -1.67 8.78
CA GLN A 40 5.71 -1.13 10.07
C GLN A 40 6.89 -0.34 10.65
N VAL A 41 6.73 0.97 10.84
CA VAL A 41 7.70 1.75 11.61
C VAL A 41 7.45 1.47 13.09
N ARG A 42 8.32 0.68 13.72
CA ARG A 42 8.34 0.59 15.19
C ARG A 42 8.86 1.93 15.70
N ARG A 43 7.97 2.78 16.21
CA ARG A 43 8.39 3.93 17.02
C ARG A 43 9.09 3.32 18.25
N GLY A 44 10.37 3.62 18.42
CA GLY A 44 11.24 2.93 19.38
C GLY A 44 10.59 2.79 20.75
N VAL A 45 10.43 1.54 21.20
CA VAL A 45 10.46 1.24 22.63
C VAL A 45 11.93 1.18 22.97
N ASP A 46 12.51 2.34 23.29
CA ASP A 46 13.83 2.42 23.90
C ASP A 46 13.91 3.69 24.75
N LEU A 47 13.18 3.71 25.86
CA LEU A 47 13.46 4.58 27.00
C LEU A 47 13.10 3.80 28.27
N ALA A 48 14.11 3.61 29.12
CA ALA A 48 14.08 2.94 30.42
C ALA A 48 14.13 1.41 30.41
N SER A 49 15.32 0.88 30.15
CA SER A 49 15.88 -0.22 30.95
C SER A 49 17.41 -0.13 30.89
N SER A 50 17.97 0.76 31.70
CA SER A 50 19.31 0.63 32.27
C SER A 50 19.14 0.35 33.75
#